data_AF-W2XGH6-F1
#
_entry.id   AF-W2XGH6-F1
#
_cell.length_a   1.000
_cell.length_b   1.000
_cell.length_c   1.000
_cell.angle_alpha   90.00
_cell.angle_beta   90.00
_cell.angle_gamma   90.00
#
_symmetry.space_group_name_H-M   'P 1'
#
loop_
_entity.id
_entity.type
_entity.pdbx_description
1 polymer ?
#
loop_
_entity_poly.entity_id
_entity_poly.type
_entity_poly.pdbx_seq_one_letter_code
_entity_poly.pdbx_strand_id
1 'polypeptide(L)'
;MTFESHLFASALGALVPSFMLILQMEKQWARELPPQCSGVLDSAFWLLPDAIFPHLECLGVVGRALYVDFYAFDLVLFPLIYSTALLGVLRRLWPDRQLVWTLPVLAASCDVVENVSILKLLRLFPERWETLENVVSVITRTKWVAVLSAIAFVVAGVLKLMAGRADTTSTKSGKGE
;
A
#
# COMPACT_ATOMS: atom_id res chain seq x y z
N MET A 1 -5.59 -9.50 27.24
CA MET A 1 -5.11 -9.16 25.87
C MET A 1 -6.36 -8.94 25.03
N THR A 2 -6.55 -7.78 24.41
CA THR A 2 -7.80 -7.44 23.70
C THR A 2 -7.78 -8.00 22.27
N PHE A 3 -8.94 -8.33 21.70
CA PHE A 3 -9.09 -8.78 20.30
C PHE A 3 -8.35 -7.88 19.30
N GLU A 4 -8.42 -6.56 19.48
CA GLU A 4 -7.70 -5.57 18.66
C GLU A 4 -6.18 -5.73 18.70
N SER A 5 -5.62 -6.17 19.83
CA SER A 5 -4.17 -6.42 19.97
C SER A 5 -3.74 -7.65 19.19
N HIS A 6 -4.58 -8.70 19.17
CA HIS A 6 -4.34 -9.89 18.35
C HIS A 6 -4.42 -9.56 16.87
N LEU A 7 -5.45 -8.83 16.44
CA LEU A 7 -5.63 -8.43 15.05
C LEU A 7 -4.44 -7.59 14.56
N PHE A 8 -4.00 -6.60 15.35
CA PHE A 8 -2.81 -5.81 15.05
C PHE A 8 -1.54 -6.68 14.94
N ALA A 9 -1.30 -7.56 15.91
CA ALA A 9 -0.11 -8.41 15.91
C ALA A 9 -0.10 -9.38 14.71
N SER A 10 -1.24 -9.96 14.37
CA SER A 10 -1.41 -10.82 13.19
C SER A 10 -1.15 -10.05 11.90
N ALA A 11 -1.73 -8.86 11.73
CA ALA A 11 -1.52 -8.03 10.54
C ALA A 11 -0.05 -7.59 10.40
N LEU A 12 0.58 -7.17 11.50
CA LEU A 12 2.00 -6.80 11.53
C LEU A 12 2.90 -8.00 11.17
N GLY A 13 2.61 -9.18 11.72
CA GLY A 13 3.32 -10.41 11.40
C GLY A 13 3.13 -10.88 9.95
N ALA A 14 1.97 -10.58 9.36
CA ALA A 14 1.65 -10.92 7.96
C ALA A 14 2.33 -9.99 6.94
N LEU A 15 2.82 -8.81 7.31
CA LEU A 15 3.46 -7.88 6.37
C LEU A 15 4.67 -8.49 5.65
N VAL A 16 5.60 -9.09 6.41
CA VAL A 16 6.82 -9.66 5.84
C VAL A 16 6.52 -10.75 4.79
N PRO A 17 5.75 -11.81 5.09
CA PRO A 17 5.42 -12.82 4.08
C PRO A 17 4.59 -12.24 2.92
N SER A 18 3.75 -11.24 3.16
CA SER A 18 3.00 -10.55 2.10
C SER A 18 3.93 -9.82 1.11
N PHE A 19 4.88 -9.04 1.62
CA PHE A 19 5.89 -8.39 0.78
C PHE A 19 6.77 -9.41 0.07
N MET A 20 7.16 -10.50 0.73
CA MET A 20 7.93 -11.56 0.07
C MET A 20 7.16 -12.21 -1.08
N LEU A 21 5.85 -12.43 -0.91
CA LEU A 21 4.98 -12.94 -1.97
C LEU A 21 4.92 -11.96 -3.15
N ILE A 22 4.65 -10.68 -2.90
CA ILE A 22 4.60 -9.63 -3.95
C ILE A 22 5.94 -9.57 -4.70
N LEU A 23 7.07 -9.51 -4.00
CA LEU A 23 8.40 -9.48 -4.61
C LEU A 23 8.69 -10.75 -5.42
N GLN A 24 8.17 -11.90 -5.01
CA GLN A 24 8.29 -13.13 -5.79
C GLN A 24 7.49 -13.06 -7.08
N MET A 25 6.27 -12.50 -7.04
CA MET A 25 5.42 -12.30 -8.22
C MET A 25 6.08 -11.30 -9.19
N GLU A 26 6.58 -10.16 -8.71
CA GLU A 26 7.30 -9.19 -9.53
C GLU A 26 8.56 -9.80 -10.19
N LYS A 27 9.31 -10.63 -9.47
CA LYS A 27 10.45 -11.37 -10.04
C LYS A 27 10.03 -12.39 -11.09
N GLN A 28 8.83 -12.98 -10.98
CA GLN A 28 8.28 -13.83 -12.03
C GLN A 28 7.94 -12.98 -13.26
N TRP A 29 7.29 -11.84 -13.08
CA TRP A 29 6.91 -10.93 -14.16
C TRP A 29 8.14 -10.41 -14.92
N ALA A 30 9.19 -10.00 -14.22
CA ALA A 30 10.44 -9.56 -14.83
C ALA A 30 11.16 -10.64 -15.66
N ARG A 31 10.84 -11.93 -15.45
CA ARG A 31 11.37 -13.04 -16.26
C ARG A 31 10.52 -13.34 -17.49
N GLU A 32 9.21 -13.15 -17.38
CA GLU A 32 8.24 -13.52 -18.43
C GLU A 32 7.88 -12.35 -19.37
N LEU A 33 8.09 -11.11 -18.93
CA LEU A 33 7.65 -9.91 -19.63
C LEU A 33 8.82 -9.01 -20.06
N PRO A 34 8.63 -8.20 -21.11
CA PRO A 34 9.62 -7.18 -21.48
C PRO A 34 9.88 -6.20 -20.32
N PRO A 35 11.14 -5.79 -20.07
CA PRO A 35 11.49 -4.93 -18.94
C PRO A 35 10.72 -3.60 -18.88
N GLN A 36 10.30 -3.08 -20.04
CA GLN A 36 9.54 -1.84 -20.14
C GLN A 36 8.07 -1.95 -19.67
N CYS A 37 7.54 -3.17 -19.49
CA CYS A 37 6.17 -3.39 -19.04
C CYS A 37 6.01 -4.51 -18.01
N SER A 38 7.10 -4.93 -17.37
CA SER A 38 7.06 -5.94 -16.30
C SER A 38 6.63 -5.40 -14.93
N GLY A 39 6.24 -4.12 -14.83
CA GLY A 39 5.77 -3.49 -13.60
C GLY A 39 4.26 -3.56 -13.42
N VAL A 40 3.79 -3.54 -12.17
CA VAL A 40 2.37 -3.47 -11.83
C VAL A 40 1.94 -2.00 -11.77
N LEU A 41 0.85 -1.60 -12.43
CA LEU A 41 0.37 -0.21 -12.51
C LEU A 41 0.12 0.41 -11.13
N ASP A 42 -0.40 -0.35 -10.17
CA ASP A 42 -0.72 0.12 -8.81
C ASP A 42 0.52 0.41 -7.95
N SER A 43 1.69 -0.07 -8.35
CA SER A 43 2.97 0.26 -7.73
C SER A 43 3.56 1.58 -8.23
N ALA A 44 3.02 2.16 -9.31
CA ALA A 44 3.48 3.43 -9.84
C ALA A 44 3.03 4.60 -8.95
N PHE A 45 3.99 5.27 -8.30
CA PHE A 45 3.73 6.42 -7.41
C PHE A 45 2.92 7.55 -8.05
N TRP A 46 3.13 7.79 -9.35
CA TRP A 46 2.50 8.88 -10.09
C TRP A 46 1.95 8.42 -11.44
N LEU A 47 1.07 7.42 -11.41
CA LEU A 47 0.45 6.85 -12.60
C LEU A 47 -0.31 7.91 -13.41
N LEU A 48 0.10 8.10 -14.66
CA LEU A 48 -0.59 8.95 -15.63
C LEU A 48 -1.60 8.11 -16.44
N PRO A 49 -2.78 8.67 -16.78
CA PRO A 49 -3.84 7.90 -17.43
C PRO A 49 -3.44 7.41 -18.83
N ASP A 50 -2.72 8.23 -19.59
CA ASP A 50 -2.22 7.92 -20.94
C ASP A 50 -1.13 6.83 -20.97
N ALA A 51 -0.53 6.51 -19.82
CA ALA A 51 0.41 5.40 -19.69
C ALA A 51 -0.28 4.03 -19.53
N ILE A 52 -1.56 3.99 -19.16
CA ILE A 52 -2.27 2.75 -18.80
C ILE A 52 -2.49 1.87 -20.04
N PHE A 53 -3.14 2.39 -21.08
CA PHE A 53 -3.44 1.59 -22.27
C PHE A 53 -2.19 1.05 -22.98
N PRO A 54 -1.13 1.86 -23.25
CA PRO A 54 0.12 1.34 -23.83
C PRO A 54 0.79 0.27 -22.97
N HIS A 55 0.68 0.40 -21.63
CA HIS A 55 1.17 -0.63 -20.72
C HIS A 55 0.38 -1.94 -20.88
N LEU A 56 -0.96 -1.89 -20.89
CA LEU A 56 -1.81 -3.08 -21.11
C LEU A 56 -1.60 -3.74 -22.47
N GLU A 57 -1.28 -2.96 -23.49
CA GLU A 57 -0.88 -3.45 -24.81
C GLU A 57 0.47 -4.16 -24.75
N CYS A 58 1.49 -3.55 -24.12
CA CYS A 58 2.82 -4.12 -23.98
C CYS A 58 2.84 -5.44 -23.21
N LEU A 59 1.99 -5.60 -22.20
CA LEU A 59 1.83 -6.85 -21.45
C LEU A 59 1.49 -8.04 -22.34
N GLY A 60 0.83 -7.80 -23.48
CA GLY A 60 0.31 -8.87 -24.34
C GLY A 60 -0.66 -9.80 -23.59
N VAL A 61 -0.94 -10.96 -24.19
CA VAL A 61 -1.90 -11.93 -23.61
C VAL A 61 -1.37 -12.53 -22.31
N VAL A 62 -0.08 -12.90 -22.29
CA VAL A 62 0.57 -13.54 -21.13
C VAL A 62 0.61 -12.60 -19.94
N GLY A 63 1.09 -11.36 -20.13
CA GLY A 63 1.18 -10.39 -19.03
C GLY A 63 -0.17 -10.01 -18.45
N ARG A 64 -1.21 -9.88 -19.28
CA ARG A 64 -2.57 -9.62 -18.78
C ARG A 64 -3.14 -10.79 -17.97
N ALA A 65 -2.81 -12.04 -18.31
CA ALA A 65 -3.21 -13.21 -17.52
C ALA A 65 -2.50 -13.22 -16.15
N LEU A 66 -1.18 -13.02 -16.13
CA LEU A 66 -0.40 -12.87 -14.89
C LEU A 66 -0.93 -11.73 -14.00
N TYR A 67 -1.38 -10.64 -14.63
CA TYR A 67 -1.99 -9.50 -13.92
C TYR A 67 -3.27 -9.91 -13.20
N VAL A 68 -4.14 -10.68 -13.85
CA VAL A 68 -5.36 -11.19 -13.20
C VAL A 68 -5.02 -12.11 -12.02
N ASP A 69 -3.99 -12.97 -12.16
CA ASP A 69 -3.55 -13.87 -11.09
C ASP A 69 -2.95 -13.10 -9.90
N PHE A 70 -2.24 -11.99 -10.14
CA PHE A 70 -1.72 -11.12 -9.09
C PHE A 70 -2.83 -10.57 -8.18
N TYR A 71 -3.98 -10.21 -8.77
CA TYR A 71 -5.12 -9.73 -8.00
C TYR A 71 -5.81 -10.79 -7.15
N ALA A 72 -5.46 -12.08 -7.24
CA ALA A 72 -5.94 -13.08 -6.28
C ALA A 72 -5.47 -12.77 -4.84
N PHE A 73 -4.29 -12.16 -4.70
CA PHE A 73 -3.75 -11.73 -3.41
C PHE A 73 -3.94 -10.22 -3.19
N ASP A 74 -3.60 -9.43 -4.19
CA ASP A 74 -3.46 -7.98 -4.03
C ASP A 74 -4.81 -7.24 -3.92
N LEU A 75 -5.89 -7.77 -4.51
CA LEU A 75 -7.16 -7.05 -4.62
C LEU A 75 -7.78 -6.62 -3.28
N VAL A 76 -7.70 -7.47 -2.25
CA VAL A 76 -8.35 -7.20 -0.95
C VAL A 76 -7.46 -7.60 0.22
N LEU A 77 -6.81 -8.76 0.14
CA LEU A 77 -6.09 -9.33 1.27
C LEU A 77 -4.89 -8.47 1.64
N PHE A 78 -4.10 -8.03 0.67
CA PHE A 78 -2.96 -7.16 0.93
C PHE A 78 -3.38 -5.78 1.49
N PRO A 79 -4.36 -5.05 0.90
CA PRO A 79 -4.95 -3.85 1.47
C PRO A 79 -5.39 -3.99 2.92
N LEU A 80 -6.07 -5.10 3.24
CA LEU A 80 -6.54 -5.37 4.59
C LEU A 80 -5.37 -5.56 5.57
N ILE A 81 -4.34 -6.31 5.17
CA ILE A 81 -3.15 -6.58 6.00
C ILE A 81 -2.42 -5.27 6.28
N TYR A 82 -2.02 -4.51 5.25
CA TYR A 82 -1.20 -3.33 5.45
C TYR A 82 -1.95 -2.23 6.18
N SER A 83 -3.24 -2.01 5.87
CA SER A 83 -4.02 -0.96 6.51
C SER A 83 -4.29 -1.26 7.97
N THR A 84 -4.56 -2.52 8.32
CA THR A 84 -4.74 -2.94 9.72
C THR A 84 -3.46 -2.77 10.53
N ALA A 85 -2.30 -3.15 9.95
CA ALA A 85 -1.01 -2.95 10.59
C ALA A 85 -0.72 -1.45 10.81
N LEU A 86 -0.85 -0.62 9.78
CA LEU A 86 -0.63 0.83 9.87
C LEU A 86 -1.59 1.50 10.85
N LEU A 87 -2.87 1.15 10.83
CA LEU A 87 -3.87 1.66 11.77
C LEU A 87 -3.48 1.34 13.21
N GLY A 88 -3.06 0.11 13.48
CA GLY A 88 -2.64 -0.31 14.81
C GLY A 88 -1.37 0.39 15.29
N VAL A 89 -0.41 0.69 14.40
CA VAL A 89 0.76 1.52 14.72
C VAL A 89 0.33 2.95 15.02
N LEU A 90 -0.46 3.58 14.15
CA LEU A 90 -0.88 4.98 14.28
C LEU A 90 -1.72 5.22 15.54
N ARG A 91 -2.61 4.31 15.91
CA ARG A 91 -3.37 4.42 17.18
C ARG A 91 -2.47 4.41 18.42
N ARG A 92 -1.35 3.69 18.38
CA ARG A 92 -0.38 3.61 19.48
C ARG A 92 0.53 4.83 19.54
N LEU A 93 0.93 5.37 18.39
CA LEU A 93 1.78 6.57 18.31
C LEU A 93 1.00 7.87 18.55
N TRP A 94 -0.27 7.89 18.14
CA TRP A 94 -1.11 9.09 18.13
C TRP A 94 -2.52 8.82 18.69
N PRO A 95 -2.66 8.45 19.99
CA PRO A 95 -3.94 8.04 20.60
C PRO A 95 -5.04 9.13 20.58
N ASP A 96 -4.68 10.40 20.42
CA ASP A 96 -5.64 11.52 20.44
C ASP A 96 -5.88 12.14 19.05
N ARG A 97 -5.29 11.58 17.98
CA ARG A 97 -5.36 12.15 16.61
C ARG A 97 -6.17 11.26 15.68
N GLN A 98 -7.48 11.20 15.89
CA GLN A 98 -8.39 10.32 15.14
C GLN A 98 -8.33 10.52 13.61
N LEU A 99 -8.12 11.75 13.14
CA LEU A 99 -7.96 12.04 11.70
C LEU A 99 -6.73 11.35 11.08
N VAL A 100 -5.67 11.10 11.85
CA VAL A 100 -4.49 10.38 11.36
C VAL A 100 -4.83 8.90 11.12
N TRP A 101 -5.76 8.35 11.89
CA TRP A 101 -6.17 6.95 11.81
C TRP A 101 -7.02 6.65 10.58
N THR A 102 -7.59 7.66 9.93
CA THR A 102 -8.37 7.45 8.70
C THR A 102 -7.47 7.22 7.49
N LEU A 103 -6.19 7.58 7.56
CA LEU A 103 -5.25 7.47 6.44
C LEU A 103 -5.08 6.04 5.92
N PRO A 104 -4.86 5.01 6.76
CA PRO A 104 -4.75 3.63 6.28
C PRO A 104 -6.04 3.08 5.69
N VAL A 105 -7.20 3.50 6.22
CA VAL A 105 -8.52 3.09 5.72
C VAL A 105 -8.80 3.73 4.35
N LEU A 106 -8.45 5.00 4.20
CA LEU A 106 -8.53 5.71 2.91
C LEU A 106 -7.63 5.04 1.88
N ALA A 107 -6.36 4.77 2.24
CA ALA A 107 -5.41 4.09 1.37
C ALA A 107 -5.95 2.74 0.89
N ALA A 108 -6.40 1.86 1.79
CA ALA A 108 -6.94 0.55 1.41
C ALA A 108 -8.22 0.65 0.59
N SER A 109 -9.08 1.63 0.86
CA SER A 109 -10.30 1.85 0.07
C SER A 109 -9.95 2.28 -1.36
N CYS A 110 -9.00 3.20 -1.52
CA CYS A 110 -8.49 3.59 -2.83
C CYS A 110 -7.85 2.40 -3.56
N ASP A 111 -7.04 1.60 -2.87
CA ASP A 111 -6.37 0.43 -3.41
C ASP A 111 -7.37 -0.60 -4.00
N VAL A 112 -8.41 -0.95 -3.24
CA VAL A 112 -9.45 -1.88 -3.72
C VAL A 112 -10.19 -1.30 -4.95
N VAL A 113 -10.54 -0.01 -4.92
CA VAL A 113 -11.25 0.65 -6.04
C VAL A 113 -10.37 0.72 -7.29
N GLU A 114 -9.09 1.01 -7.13
CA GLU A 114 -8.09 0.98 -8.19
C GLU A 114 -7.97 -0.42 -8.78
N ASN A 115 -7.76 -1.44 -7.95
CA ASN A 115 -7.55 -2.82 -8.38
C ASN A 115 -8.79 -3.36 -9.13
N VAL A 116 -9.99 -3.06 -8.65
CA VAL A 116 -11.25 -3.39 -9.38
C VAL A 116 -11.33 -2.66 -10.73
N SER A 117 -10.90 -1.40 -10.78
CA SER A 117 -10.93 -0.59 -12.01
C SER A 117 -9.92 -1.10 -13.05
N ILE A 118 -8.72 -1.51 -12.62
CA ILE A 118 -7.70 -2.12 -13.48
C ILE A 118 -8.18 -3.49 -14.00
N LEU A 119 -8.78 -4.33 -13.14
CA LEU A 119 -9.42 -5.57 -13.59
C LEU A 119 -10.51 -5.33 -14.64
N LYS A 120 -11.27 -4.24 -14.52
CA LYS A 120 -12.28 -3.87 -15.51
C LYS A 120 -11.65 -3.43 -16.84
N LEU A 121 -10.55 -2.67 -16.81
CA LEU A 121 -9.79 -2.32 -18.01
C LEU A 121 -9.21 -3.57 -18.70
N LEU A 122 -8.62 -4.49 -17.93
CA LEU A 122 -8.10 -5.77 -18.44
C LEU A 122 -9.19 -6.60 -19.16
N ARG A 123 -10.42 -6.60 -18.63
CA ARG A 123 -11.56 -7.31 -19.23
C ARG A 123 -12.10 -6.67 -20.50
N LEU A 124 -11.97 -5.36 -20.65
CA LEU A 124 -12.45 -4.62 -21.82
C LEU A 124 -11.41 -4.56 -22.94
N PHE A 125 -10.15 -4.77 -22.63
CA PHE A 125 -9.07 -4.77 -23.60
C PHE A 125 -9.39 -5.70 -24.79
N PRO A 126 -9.19 -5.27 -26.06
CA PRO A 126 -8.46 -4.08 -26.50
C PRO A 126 -9.28 -2.79 -26.61
N GLU A 127 -10.54 -2.76 -26.19
CA GLU A 127 -11.31 -1.52 -26.18
C GLU A 127 -10.76 -0.54 -25.13
N ARG A 128 -10.47 0.69 -25.56
CA ARG A 128 -9.95 1.74 -24.69
C ARG A 128 -11.08 2.42 -23.92
N TRP A 129 -10.88 2.65 -22.61
CA TRP A 129 -11.82 3.40 -21.78
C TRP A 129 -11.11 4.53 -21.03
N GLU A 130 -10.97 5.68 -21.69
CA GLU A 130 -10.21 6.83 -21.19
C GLU A 130 -10.76 7.40 -19.86
N THR A 131 -12.09 7.42 -19.67
CA THR A 131 -12.68 7.86 -18.40
C THR A 131 -12.24 6.97 -17.24
N LEU A 132 -12.20 5.65 -17.45
CA LEU A 132 -11.80 4.71 -16.40
C LEU A 132 -10.28 4.77 -16.16
N GLU A 133 -9.46 4.99 -17.19
CA GLU A 133 -8.02 5.28 -17.06
C GLU A 133 -7.76 6.50 -16.17
N ASN A 134 -8.54 7.57 -16.36
CA ASN A 134 -8.48 8.77 -15.51
C ASN A 134 -8.86 8.47 -14.06
N VAL A 135 -9.92 7.69 -13.83
CA VAL A 135 -10.33 7.26 -12.49
C VAL A 135 -9.21 6.47 -11.82
N VAL A 136 -8.64 5.47 -12.50
CA VAL A 136 -7.50 4.68 -11.99
C VAL A 136 -6.37 5.62 -11.58
N SER A 137 -5.90 6.49 -12.48
CA SER A 137 -4.81 7.43 -12.20
C SER A 137 -5.07 8.33 -10.98
N VAL A 138 -6.29 8.87 -10.81
CA VAL A 138 -6.63 9.72 -9.66
C VAL A 138 -6.65 8.90 -8.37
N ILE A 139 -7.22 7.70 -8.40
CA ILE A 139 -7.32 6.82 -7.23
C ILE A 139 -5.93 6.33 -6.81
N THR A 140 -5.07 5.90 -7.75
CA THR A 140 -3.67 5.50 -7.50
C THR A 140 -2.89 6.61 -6.80
N ARG A 141 -2.98 7.85 -7.31
CA ARG A 141 -2.30 9.00 -6.69
C ARG A 141 -2.86 9.32 -5.31
N THR A 142 -4.18 9.25 -5.13
CA THR A 142 -4.83 9.47 -3.84
C THR A 142 -4.40 8.42 -2.81
N LYS A 143 -4.34 7.15 -3.22
CA LYS A 143 -3.78 6.05 -2.41
C LYS A 143 -2.37 6.39 -1.95
N TRP A 144 -1.47 6.73 -2.88
CA TRP A 144 -0.07 7.01 -2.55
C TRP A 144 0.07 8.22 -1.62
N VAL A 145 -0.71 9.29 -1.81
CA VAL A 145 -0.74 10.42 -0.89
C VAL A 145 -1.16 9.96 0.52
N ALA A 146 -2.19 9.12 0.64
CA ALA A 146 -2.64 8.59 1.92
C ALA A 146 -1.60 7.68 2.58
N VAL A 147 -0.98 6.78 1.82
CA VAL A 147 0.10 5.87 2.29
C VAL A 147 1.31 6.66 2.77
N LEU A 148 1.82 7.58 1.96
CA LEU A 148 2.98 8.41 2.31
C LEU A 148 2.70 9.29 3.53
N SER A 149 1.49 9.84 3.63
CA SER A 149 1.07 10.59 4.81
C SER A 149 1.06 9.71 6.05
N ALA A 150 0.50 8.50 5.98
CA ALA A 150 0.50 7.55 7.08
C ALA A 150 1.92 7.20 7.53
N ILE A 151 2.83 6.93 6.59
CA ILE A 151 4.24 6.65 6.86
C ILE A 151 4.91 7.86 7.53
N ALA A 152 4.69 9.07 7.04
CA ALA A 152 5.24 10.29 7.64
C ALA A 152 4.79 10.46 9.10
N PHE A 153 3.52 10.19 9.42
CA PHE A 153 3.03 10.19 10.80
C PHE A 153 3.64 9.07 11.65
N VAL A 154 3.88 7.88 11.09
CA VAL A 154 4.59 6.81 11.80
C VAL A 154 6.00 7.26 12.16
N VAL A 155 6.76 7.79 11.20
CA VAL A 155 8.13 8.28 11.42
C VAL A 155 8.14 9.40 12.46
N ALA A 156 7.28 10.40 12.33
CA ALA A 156 7.18 11.49 13.29
C ALA A 156 6.82 11.00 14.72
N GLY A 157 5.93 10.02 14.82
CA GLY A 157 5.54 9.43 16.10
C GLY A 157 6.68 8.66 16.76
N VAL A 158 7.44 7.89 15.98
CA VAL A 158 8.64 7.17 16.47
C VAL A 158 9.71 8.16 16.94
N LEU A 159 10.00 9.20 16.17
CA LEU A 159 10.97 10.24 16.55
C LEU A 159 10.57 10.95 17.84
N LYS A 160 9.28 11.28 18.01
CA LYS A 160 8.74 11.85 19.26
C LYS A 160 8.97 10.92 20.46
N LEU A 161 8.75 9.61 20.30
CA LEU A 161 8.98 8.63 21.36
C LEU A 161 10.47 8.51 21.72
N MET A 162 11.36 8.57 20.72
CA MET A 162 12.80 8.52 20.95
C MET A 162 13.28 9.76 21.71
N ALA A 163 12.82 10.96 21.34
CA ALA A 163 13.16 12.20 22.01
C ALA A 163 12.68 12.21 23.48
N GLY A 164 11.42 11.82 23.75
CA GLY A 164 10.89 11.80 25.11
C GLY A 164 11.59 10.81 26.06
N ARG A 165 12.16 9.72 25.52
CA ARG A 165 12.97 8.75 26.29
C ARG A 165 14.37 9.27 26.64
N ALA A 166 14.95 10.12 25.80
CA ALA A 166 16.24 10.75 26.07
C ALA A 166 16.14 11.71 27.27
N ASP A 167 15.07 12.51 27.33
CA ASP A 167 14.83 13.48 28.41
C ASP A 167 14.61 12.80 29.77
N THR A 168 13.88 11.68 29.80
CA THR A 168 13.62 10.93 31.05
C THR A 168 14.87 10.22 31.59
N THR A 169 15.77 9.80 30.71
CA THR A 169 17.02 9.13 31.10
C THR A 169 18.02 10.13 31.69
N SER A 170 18.11 11.34 31.11
CA SER A 170 18.94 12.44 31.66
C SER A 170 18.47 12.90 33.04
N THR A 171 17.15 13.01 33.24
CA THR A 171 16.57 13.47 34.52
C THR A 171 16.77 12.47 35.67
N LYS A 172 16.83 11.16 35.39
CA LYS A 172 17.12 10.13 36.41
C LYS A 172 18.59 10.12 36.86
N SER A 173 19.53 10.52 35.99
CA SER A 173 20.96 10.53 36.33
C SER A 173 21.35 11.70 37.24
N GLY A 174 20.66 12.84 37.17
CA GLY A 174 20.97 14.03 37.98
C GLY A 174 20.31 14.08 39.37
N LYS A 175 19.54 13.07 39.76
CA LYS A 175 18.83 13.01 41.05
C LYS A 175 19.39 11.96 42.01
N GLY A 176 20.54 11.38 41.67
CA GLY A 176 21.24 10.33 42.41
C GLY A 176 22.63 10.73 42.91
N GLU A 177 22.99 12.01 42.85
CA GLU A 177 24.19 12.59 43.48
C GLU A 177 23.84 13.33 44.77
#